data_AF-M5AM08-F1
#
_entry.id   AF-M5AM08-F1
#
_cell.length_a   1.000
_cell.length_b   1.000
_cell.length_c   1.000
_cell.angle_alpha   90.00
_cell.angle_beta   90.00
_cell.angle_gamma   90.00
#
_symmetry.space_group_name_H-M   'P 1'
#
loop_
_entity.id
_entity.type
_entity.pdbx_description
1 polymer ?
#
loop_
_entity_poly.entity_id
_entity_poly.type
_entity_poly.pdbx_seq_one_letter_code
_entity_poly.pdbx_strand_id
1 'polypeptide(L)'
;MNVACSWHATEEELKYLKDALPAGTNVVAPRGDYFSRFECTFNDVRDLVVDADAIIGYTFPRGTIEIAEKLQFISFMHSGINELAGC
;
A
#
# COMPACT_ATOMS: atom_id res chain seq x y z
N MET A 1 -1.65 4.83 13.73
CA MET A 1 -0.99 3.88 12.81
C MET A 1 -1.26 4.34 11.40
N ASN A 2 -0.24 4.37 10.55
CA ASN A 2 -0.33 4.72 9.14
C ASN A 2 -0.28 3.43 8.31
N VAL A 3 -1.28 3.23 7.46
CA VAL A 3 -1.38 2.07 6.57
C VAL A 3 -1.47 2.58 5.13
N ALA A 4 -0.50 2.19 4.32
CA ALA A 4 -0.46 2.53 2.90
C ALA A 4 -0.95 1.35 2.05
N CYS A 5 -1.86 1.62 1.13
CA CYS A 5 -2.30 0.69 0.10
C CYS A 5 -1.47 0.88 -1.16
N SER A 6 -0.93 -0.19 -1.75
CA SER A 6 -0.25 -0.15 -3.06
C SER A 6 -1.20 -0.54 -4.20
N TRP A 7 -2.39 0.05 -4.21
CA TRP A 7 -3.32 0.04 -5.35
C TRP A 7 -4.24 1.25 -5.28
N HIS A 8 -4.84 1.64 -6.40
CA HIS A 8 -5.82 2.72 -6.49
C HIS A 8 -7.16 2.26 -5.89
N ALA A 9 -7.20 2.23 -4.55
CA ALA A 9 -8.32 1.74 -3.78
C ALA A 9 -9.57 2.61 -3.96
N THR A 10 -10.73 1.96 -4.05
CA THR A 10 -12.01 2.66 -4.08
C THR A 10 -12.35 3.23 -2.70
N GLU A 11 -13.28 4.18 -2.62
CA GLU A 11 -13.75 4.69 -1.33
C GLU A 11 -14.39 3.61 -0.46
N GLU A 12 -15.07 2.64 -1.08
CA GLU A 12 -15.66 1.50 -0.36
C GLU A 12 -14.59 0.57 0.22
N GLU A 13 -13.53 0.28 -0.55
CA GLU A 13 -12.38 -0.51 -0.09
C GLU A 13 -11.65 0.21 1.06
N LEU A 14 -11.42 1.52 0.94
CA LEU A 14 -10.81 2.32 2.00
C LEU A 14 -11.68 2.38 3.26
N LYS A 15 -13.00 2.51 3.10
CA LYS A 15 -13.93 2.47 4.22
C LYS A 15 -13.87 1.11 4.91
N TYR A 16 -13.92 0.03 4.15
CA TYR A 16 -13.82 -1.33 4.68
C TYR A 16 -12.55 -1.53 5.50
N LEU A 17 -11.39 -1.09 4.98
CA LEU A 17 -10.12 -1.18 5.71
C LEU A 17 -10.15 -0.35 6.99
N LYS A 18 -10.65 0.89 6.93
CA LYS A 18 -10.76 1.77 8.12
C LYS A 18 -11.67 1.18 9.20
N ASP A 19 -12.76 0.52 8.81
CA ASP A 19 -13.68 -0.13 9.74
C ASP A 19 -13.08 -1.42 10.35
N ALA A 20 -12.23 -2.13 9.60
CA ALA A 20 -11.61 -3.38 10.03
C ALA A 20 -10.33 -3.19 10.88
N LEU A 21 -9.69 -2.03 10.77
CA LEU A 21 -8.44 -1.70 11.46
C LEU A 21 -8.71 -0.96 12.79
N PRO A 22 -7.74 -0.92 13.72
CA PRO A 22 -7.90 -0.20 14.98
C PRO A 22 -8.32 1.26 14.77
N ALA A 23 -9.15 1.77 15.69
CA ALA A 23 -9.60 3.17 15.66
C ALA A 23 -8.41 4.15 15.63
N GLY A 24 -8.50 5.19 14.80
CA GLY A 24 -7.41 6.16 14.60
C GLY A 24 -6.33 5.68 13.61
N THR A 25 -6.54 4.56 12.92
CA THR A 25 -5.67 4.17 11.80
C THR A 25 -5.93 5.08 10.60
N ASN A 26 -4.85 5.71 10.12
CA ASN A 26 -4.85 6.47 8.88
C ASN A 26 -4.58 5.51 7.71
N VAL A 27 -5.60 5.27 6.88
CA VAL A 27 -5.49 4.41 5.68
C VAL A 27 -5.46 5.29 4.45
N VAL A 28 -4.37 5.19 3.68
CA VAL A 28 -4.13 5.98 2.46
C VAL A 28 -3.89 5.07 1.26
N ALA A 29 -4.19 5.58 0.07
CA ALA A 29 -3.99 4.90 -1.21
C ALA A 29 -3.62 5.93 -2.28
N PRO A 30 -2.86 5.54 -3.33
CA PRO A 30 -2.56 6.40 -4.46
C PRO A 30 -3.82 6.85 -5.17
N ARG A 31 -3.77 8.08 -5.71
CA ARG A 31 -4.86 8.73 -6.44
C ARG A 31 -4.34 9.27 -7.76
N GLY A 32 -5.24 9.40 -8.75
CA GLY A 32 -4.91 9.87 -10.09
C GLY A 32 -5.26 8.86 -11.16
N ASP A 33 -4.75 9.09 -12.36
CA ASP A 33 -4.97 8.23 -13.52
C ASP A 33 -4.11 6.97 -13.43
N TYR A 34 -4.68 5.86 -13.84
CA TYR A 34 -4.03 4.55 -13.85
C TYR A 34 -4.46 3.74 -15.07
N PHE A 35 -3.59 2.82 -15.50
CA PHE A 35 -3.97 1.84 -16.52
C PHE A 35 -4.73 0.66 -15.90
N SER A 36 -4.22 0.16 -14.78
CA SER A 36 -4.87 -0.85 -13.93
C SER A 36 -4.95 -0.32 -12.51
N ARG A 37 -6.10 -0.49 -11.85
CA ARG A 37 -6.26 -0.04 -10.46
C ARG A 37 -5.40 -0.81 -9.47
N PHE A 38 -4.91 -1.99 -9.85
CA PHE A 38 -4.15 -2.92 -9.00
C PHE A 38 -2.63 -2.76 -9.12
N GLU A 39 -2.18 -1.85 -9.97
CA GLU A 39 -0.78 -1.54 -10.18
C GLU A 39 -0.54 -0.08 -9.82
N CYS A 40 0.65 0.21 -9.30
CA CYS A 40 1.10 1.56 -9.01
C CYS A 40 2.47 1.77 -9.63
N THR A 41 2.84 3.02 -9.85
CA THR A 41 4.24 3.42 -10.04
C THR A 41 4.87 3.81 -8.71
N PHE A 42 6.20 3.85 -8.65
CA PHE A 42 6.93 4.34 -7.47
C PHE A 42 6.48 5.76 -7.09
N ASN A 43 6.22 6.63 -8.07
CA ASN A 43 5.79 8.00 -7.81
C ASN A 43 4.41 8.09 -7.16
N ASP A 44 3.52 7.13 -7.44
CA ASP A 44 2.17 7.13 -6.87
C ASP A 44 2.19 6.84 -5.37
N VAL A 45 3.15 6.03 -4.93
CA VAL A 45 3.21 5.51 -3.55
C VAL A 45 4.31 6.14 -2.69
N ARG A 46 5.34 6.76 -3.29
CA ARG A 46 6.54 7.21 -2.55
C ARG A 46 6.21 8.04 -1.31
N ASP A 47 5.28 8.99 -1.43
CA ASP A 47 4.95 9.92 -0.35
C ASP A 47 3.98 9.29 0.67
N LEU A 48 3.38 8.15 0.32
CA LEU A 48 2.45 7.39 1.17
C LEU A 48 3.17 6.36 2.05
N VAL A 49 4.29 5.80 1.56
CA VAL A 49 4.96 4.68 2.22
C VAL A 49 6.07 5.09 3.17
N VAL A 50 6.63 6.30 3.04
CA VAL A 50 7.77 6.79 3.85
C VAL A 50 7.50 6.68 5.35
N ASP A 51 6.28 7.00 5.79
CA ASP A 51 5.91 6.96 7.21
C ASP A 51 4.93 5.83 7.57
N ALA A 52 4.75 4.86 6.66
CA ALA A 52 3.81 3.76 6.84
C ALA A 52 4.32 2.77 7.89
N ASP A 53 3.47 2.44 8.87
CA ASP A 53 3.71 1.37 9.83
C ASP A 53 3.41 0.00 9.19
N ALA A 54 2.47 -0.04 8.24
CA ALA A 54 2.15 -1.21 7.44
C ALA A 54 1.84 -0.86 5.98
N ILE A 55 2.16 -1.78 5.07
CA ILE A 55 1.78 -1.70 3.66
C ILE A 55 0.87 -2.88 3.32
N ILE A 56 -0.22 -2.62 2.60
CA ILE A 56 -1.11 -3.63 2.05
C ILE A 56 -1.08 -3.51 0.54
N GLY A 57 -0.97 -4.60 -0.20
CA GLY A 57 -1.24 -4.53 -1.63
C GLY A 57 -0.84 -5.73 -2.47
N TYR A 58 -0.96 -5.55 -3.78
CA TYR A 58 -0.81 -6.58 -4.82
C TYR A 58 0.58 -6.52 -5.44
N THR A 59 1.06 -5.33 -5.76
CA THR A 59 2.40 -5.14 -6.33
C THR A 59 3.11 -4.05 -5.55
N PHE A 60 4.44 -4.12 -5.49
CA PHE A 60 5.26 -3.04 -4.94
C PHE A 60 6.23 -2.59 -6.01
N PRO A 61 6.19 -1.32 -6.43
CA PRO A 61 7.23 -0.76 -7.27
C PRO A 61 8.59 -0.90 -6.57
N ARG A 62 9.63 -1.25 -7.33
CA ARG A 62 10.99 -1.32 -6.80
C ARG A 62 11.37 -0.03 -6.08
N GLY A 63 11.99 -0.14 -4.91
CA GLY A 63 12.35 1.03 -4.09
C GLY A 63 11.31 1.42 -3.06
N THR A 64 10.09 0.86 -3.12
CA THR A 64 8.99 1.22 -2.20
C THR A 64 9.30 0.79 -0.76
N ILE A 65 9.89 -0.39 -0.58
CA ILE A 65 10.16 -0.96 0.75
C ILE A 65 11.37 -0.25 1.38
N GLU A 66 12.37 0.09 0.58
CA GLU A 66 13.63 0.68 1.03
C GLU A 66 13.47 2.08 1.62
N ILE A 67 12.43 2.82 1.22
CA ILE A 67 12.11 4.15 1.75
C ILE A 67 11.10 4.13 2.90
N ALA A 68 10.49 2.98 3.20
CA ALA A 68 9.46 2.86 4.23
C ALA A 68 10.10 2.66 5.62
N GLU A 69 10.65 3.73 6.18
CA GLU A 69 11.53 3.70 7.37
C GLU A 69 10.87 3.15 8.64
N LYS A 70 9.53 3.22 8.72
CA LYS A 70 8.74 2.76 9.87
C LYS A 70 8.06 1.42 9.65
N LEU A 71 8.27 0.79 8.49
CA LEU A 71 7.52 -0.40 8.10
C LEU A 71 7.75 -1.57 9.05
N GLN A 72 6.68 -2.04 9.67
CA GLN A 72 6.70 -3.20 10.58
C GLN A 72 5.99 -4.42 9.99
N PHE A 73 5.07 -4.20 9.03
CA PHE A 73 4.24 -5.26 8.49
C PHE A 73 3.89 -5.06 7.01
N ILE A 74 3.94 -6.15 6.23
CA ILE A 74 3.48 -6.19 4.84
C ILE A 74 2.37 -7.22 4.71
N SER A 75 1.20 -6.79 4.24
CA SER A 75 0.10 -7.66 3.84
C SER A 75 0.11 -7.80 2.32
N PHE A 76 0.74 -8.86 1.82
CA PHE A 76 0.78 -9.15 0.39
C PHE A 76 -0.46 -9.92 -0.05
N MET A 77 -1.23 -9.37 -0.99
CA MET A 77 -2.56 -9.86 -1.33
C MET A 77 -2.58 -10.89 -2.47
N HIS A 78 -1.41 -11.41 -2.83
CA HIS A 78 -1.29 -12.60 -3.69
C HIS A 78 -0.95 -13.85 -2.88
N SER A 79 -1.36 -15.00 -3.41
CA SER A 79 -1.01 -16.32 -2.84
C SER A 79 0.44 -16.72 -3.10
N GLY A 80 1.06 -16.20 -4.16
CA GLY A 80 2.49 -16.36 -4.45
C GLY A 80 3.27 -15.12 -4.03
N ILE A 81 4.49 -15.30 -3.53
CA ILE A 81 5.37 -14.22 -3.04
C ILE A 81 6.59 -13.99 -3.95
N ASN A 82 6.60 -14.59 -5.15
CA ASN A 82 7.74 -14.51 -6.07
C ASN A 82 8.08 -13.07 -6.47
N GLU A 83 7.07 -12.23 -6.67
CA GLU A 83 7.22 -10.82 -7.04
C GLU A 83 7.75 -9.96 -5.88
N LEU A 84 7.53 -10.37 -4.63
CA LEU A 84 8.02 -9.64 -3.46
C LEU A 84 9.56 -9.61 -3.38
N ALA A 85 10.23 -10.66 -3.87
CA ALA A 85 11.68 -10.76 -3.84
C ALA A 85 12.39 -9.75 -4.78
N GLY A 86 11.66 -9.17 -5.73
CA GLY A 86 12.19 -8.16 -6.67
C GLY A 86 11.89 -6.71 -6.28
N CYS A 87 11.17 -6.51 -5.17
CA CYS A 87 10.69 -5.21 -4.69
C CYS A 87 11.73 -4.49 -3.83
#